data_AF-A0A4Q0ZI10-F1
#
_entry.id   AF-A0A4Q0ZI10-F1
#
_cell.length_a   1.000
_cell.length_b   1.000
_cell.length_c   1.000
_cell.angle_alpha   90.00
_cell.angle_beta   90.00
_cell.angle_gamma   90.00
#
_symmetry.space_group_name_H-M   'P 1'
#
loop_
_entity.id
_entity.type
_entity.pdbx_description
1 polymer ?
#
loop_
_entity_poly.entity_id
_entity_poly.type
_entity_poly.pdbx_seq_one_letter_code
_entity_poly.pdbx_strand_id
1 'polypeptide(L)'
;MENLKIFDIQNFTSSYSEHIRFKKDGIEISCVDFNNTNFSLDNHFINQCRKAVNQERRNFSLLELSSHNETYEKIEIVFKNCKFTNITVNEQIIQDDIFIEFDINDEEVKNLQMNFIRISTSKFHGKFYINKQYDGYKEEFSILKLLIENSIFYDNFKLHKCKVEEIHIKDCDFERNADFFKSKFLSGEKDNRPVGIYFHALNFRGLVLFGDVHFYKKFHLQYVTIEGYSHFRNAIFEEGLDLDYANIQHEMNFFGCKGLEKLNSRKNTSQETYRIIKHNFKKLNNTIEANQYHSLELSTHRKNIKILNAFLDCRIPLQNMLDWLVSFFHLITSNYSKNWFLTLIWIVIVSIGTNLCLEHDLYLNKQINWECIFKYLNILTSKDDFDNSYIAMTFNKVLLGYLYYQFLTAIRRNTKE
;
A
#
# COMPACT_ATOMS: atom_id res chain seq x y z
N MET A 1 -31.08 1.58 -21.14
CA MET A 1 -31.94 0.63 -20.39
C MET A 1 -31.86 -0.69 -21.11
N GLU A 2 -30.84 -1.49 -20.82
CA GLU A 2 -30.82 -2.90 -21.24
C GLU A 2 -31.76 -3.67 -20.33
N ASN A 3 -32.54 -4.58 -20.92
CA ASN A 3 -33.54 -5.38 -20.22
C ASN A 3 -32.90 -6.19 -19.09
N LEU A 4 -33.02 -5.71 -17.85
CA LEU A 4 -32.80 -6.49 -16.63
C LEU A 4 -33.84 -7.60 -16.59
N LYS A 5 -33.46 -8.83 -16.96
CA LYS A 5 -34.27 -10.00 -16.65
C LYS A 5 -34.21 -10.21 -15.14
N ILE A 6 -35.33 -10.00 -14.47
CA ILE A 6 -35.50 -10.30 -13.06
C ILE A 6 -35.37 -11.81 -12.90
N PHE A 7 -34.35 -12.26 -12.17
CA PHE A 7 -34.14 -13.66 -11.86
C PHE A 7 -35.21 -14.12 -10.86
N ASP A 8 -35.91 -15.21 -11.17
CA ASP A 8 -36.98 -15.75 -10.33
C ASP A 8 -36.58 -17.13 -9.76
N ILE A 9 -36.23 -17.15 -8.47
CA ILE A 9 -35.80 -18.33 -7.73
C ILE A 9 -36.88 -19.40 -7.67
N GLN A 10 -38.19 -19.06 -7.70
CA GLN A 10 -39.25 -20.07 -7.63
C GLN A 10 -39.29 -20.97 -8.88
N ASN A 11 -39.06 -20.37 -10.06
CA ASN A 11 -38.87 -21.11 -11.31
C ASN A 11 -37.50 -21.79 -11.37
N PHE A 12 -36.50 -21.26 -10.66
CA PHE A 12 -35.15 -21.82 -10.60
C PHE A 12 -35.07 -23.09 -9.72
N THR A 13 -35.80 -23.17 -8.61
CA THR A 13 -35.80 -24.33 -7.70
C THR A 13 -36.33 -25.62 -8.32
N SER A 14 -37.18 -25.55 -9.35
CA SER A 14 -37.71 -26.75 -10.03
C SER A 14 -36.84 -27.23 -11.19
N SER A 15 -36.04 -26.35 -11.82
CA SER A 15 -35.15 -26.70 -12.94
C SER A 15 -33.67 -26.87 -12.56
N TYR A 16 -33.23 -26.37 -11.40
CA TYR A 16 -31.83 -26.37 -10.96
C TYR A 16 -31.65 -26.83 -9.52
N SER A 17 -32.48 -27.75 -9.02
CA SER A 17 -32.41 -28.27 -7.65
C SER A 17 -31.04 -28.84 -7.29
N GLU A 18 -30.31 -29.40 -8.25
CA GLU A 18 -28.95 -29.94 -8.07
C GLU A 18 -27.90 -28.85 -7.76
N HIS A 19 -28.19 -27.60 -8.10
CA HIS A 19 -27.31 -26.45 -7.91
C HIS A 19 -27.61 -25.64 -6.65
N ILE A 20 -28.72 -25.93 -5.95
CA ILE A 20 -29.12 -25.20 -4.76
C ILE A 20 -29.02 -26.12 -3.55
N ARG A 21 -28.22 -25.71 -2.57
CA ARG A 21 -28.11 -26.39 -1.28
C ARG A 21 -28.56 -25.47 -0.16
N PHE A 22 -29.60 -25.89 0.54
CA PHE A 22 -30.02 -25.22 1.76
C PHE A 22 -29.15 -25.63 2.94
N LYS A 23 -28.74 -24.64 3.72
CA LYS A 23 -28.02 -24.79 4.99
C LYS A 23 -28.95 -24.31 6.11
N LYS A 24 -28.66 -24.70 7.35
CA LYS A 24 -29.39 -24.24 8.53
C LYS A 24 -29.55 -22.72 8.56
N ASP A 25 -28.47 -22.02 8.20
CA ASP A 25 -28.37 -20.56 8.32
C ASP A 25 -28.41 -19.85 6.97
N GLY A 26 -28.73 -20.54 5.87
CA GLY A 26 -28.63 -19.91 4.56
C GLY A 26 -28.89 -20.80 3.34
N ILE A 27 -28.49 -20.26 2.19
CA ILE A 27 -28.60 -20.89 0.88
C ILE A 27 -27.25 -20.80 0.16
N GLU A 28 -26.84 -21.91 -0.44
CA GLU A 28 -25.70 -21.99 -1.35
C GLU A 28 -26.22 -22.27 -2.77
N ILE A 29 -25.78 -21.44 -3.71
CA ILE A 29 -26.07 -21.57 -5.14
C ILE A 29 -24.73 -21.89 -5.81
N SER A 30 -24.64 -23.04 -6.46
CA SER A 30 -23.39 -23.62 -6.94
C SER A 30 -23.38 -23.87 -8.44
N CYS A 31 -22.31 -23.44 -9.12
CA CYS A 31 -22.06 -23.71 -10.55
C CYS A 31 -23.17 -23.21 -11.51
N VAL A 32 -23.88 -22.15 -11.13
CA VAL A 32 -24.90 -21.52 -11.98
C VAL A 32 -24.26 -20.50 -12.91
N ASP A 33 -24.63 -20.54 -14.20
CA ASP A 33 -24.22 -19.55 -15.18
C ASP A 33 -25.24 -18.40 -15.28
N PHE A 34 -24.89 -17.23 -14.74
CA PHE A 34 -25.65 -16.00 -14.84
C PHE A 34 -25.25 -15.12 -16.05
N ASN A 35 -24.32 -15.57 -16.90
CA ASN A 35 -23.70 -14.75 -17.94
C ASN A 35 -24.67 -14.19 -18.98
N ASN A 36 -25.82 -14.83 -19.16
CA ASN A 36 -26.85 -14.41 -20.11
C ASN A 36 -27.60 -13.13 -19.68
N THR A 37 -27.31 -12.58 -18.50
CA THR A 37 -28.01 -11.42 -17.92
C THR A 37 -27.07 -10.59 -17.03
N ASN A 38 -27.30 -9.27 -16.95
CA ASN A 38 -26.73 -8.46 -15.87
C ASN A 38 -27.35 -8.90 -14.54
N PHE A 39 -26.56 -9.50 -13.64
CA PHE A 39 -27.07 -9.97 -12.36
C PHE A 39 -27.24 -8.78 -11.41
N SER A 40 -28.48 -8.56 -10.98
CA SER A 40 -28.84 -7.57 -9.96
C SER A 40 -28.98 -8.30 -8.62
N LEU A 41 -28.09 -8.01 -7.68
CA LEU A 41 -28.26 -8.45 -6.30
C LEU A 41 -29.11 -7.38 -5.59
N ASP A 42 -30.41 -7.52 -5.74
CA ASP A 42 -31.41 -6.62 -5.18
C ASP A 42 -32.26 -7.27 -4.08
N ASN A 43 -33.03 -6.44 -3.39
CA ASN A 43 -33.96 -6.88 -2.36
C ASN A 43 -35.00 -7.88 -2.88
N HIS A 44 -35.35 -7.87 -4.17
CA HIS A 44 -36.29 -8.86 -4.71
C HIS A 44 -35.64 -10.25 -4.70
N PHE A 45 -34.44 -10.39 -5.28
CA PHE A 45 -33.67 -11.63 -5.25
C PHE A 45 -33.40 -12.11 -3.81
N ILE A 46 -32.94 -11.21 -2.95
CA ILE A 46 -32.64 -11.54 -1.54
C ILE A 46 -33.90 -12.02 -0.81
N ASN A 47 -35.05 -11.36 -1.00
CA ASN A 47 -36.30 -11.78 -0.37
C ASN A 47 -36.79 -13.13 -0.91
N GLN A 48 -36.50 -13.46 -2.16
CA GLN A 48 -36.78 -14.80 -2.69
C GLN A 48 -35.88 -15.86 -2.03
N CYS A 49 -34.59 -15.59 -1.86
CA CYS A 49 -33.68 -16.47 -1.09
C CYS A 49 -34.23 -16.70 0.33
N ARG A 50 -34.61 -15.62 1.04
CA ARG A 50 -35.20 -15.73 2.38
C ARG A 50 -36.46 -16.57 2.42
N LYS A 51 -37.37 -16.39 1.45
CA LYS A 51 -38.59 -17.21 1.36
C LYS A 51 -38.26 -18.69 1.18
N ALA A 52 -37.31 -19.01 0.30
CA ALA A 52 -36.88 -20.37 0.06
C ALA A 52 -36.23 -21.00 1.30
N VAL A 53 -35.31 -20.29 1.97
CA VAL A 53 -34.68 -20.75 3.22
C VAL A 53 -35.72 -20.97 4.32
N ASN A 54 -36.66 -20.04 4.50
CA ASN A 54 -37.71 -20.16 5.51
C ASN A 54 -38.69 -21.30 5.23
N GLN A 55 -38.97 -21.59 3.97
CA GLN A 55 -39.79 -22.73 3.57
C GLN A 55 -39.09 -24.05 3.91
N GLU A 56 -37.79 -24.16 3.63
CA GLU A 56 -37.01 -25.35 3.99
C GLU A 56 -36.83 -25.48 5.50
N ARG A 57 -36.58 -24.39 6.24
CA ARG A 57 -36.56 -24.41 7.72
C ARG A 57 -37.85 -24.99 8.30
N ARG A 58 -39.01 -24.65 7.72
CA ARG A 58 -40.30 -25.24 8.13
C ARG A 58 -40.34 -26.74 7.89
N ASN A 59 -39.85 -27.21 6.75
CA ASN A 59 -39.72 -28.64 6.45
C ASN A 59 -38.80 -29.36 7.47
N PHE A 60 -37.68 -28.74 7.84
CA PHE A 60 -36.78 -29.26 8.88
C PHE A 60 -37.43 -29.25 10.27
N SER A 61 -38.14 -28.18 10.64
CA SER A 61 -38.84 -28.08 11.94
C SER A 61 -40.05 -29.01 12.06
N LEU A 62 -40.65 -29.46 10.96
CA LEU A 62 -41.69 -30.50 10.99
C LEU A 62 -41.14 -31.88 11.38
N LEU A 63 -39.81 -32.09 11.29
CA LEU A 63 -39.11 -33.27 11.82
C LEU A 63 -38.66 -33.09 13.29
N GLU A 64 -38.58 -31.86 13.80
CA GLU A 64 -38.25 -31.55 15.19
C GLU A 64 -39.38 -30.72 15.83
N LEU A 65 -40.32 -31.40 16.49
CA LEU A 65 -41.40 -30.81 17.29
C LEU A 65 -40.85 -29.88 18.39
N SER A 66 -40.66 -28.60 18.08
CA SER A 66 -40.85 -27.51 19.05
C SER A 66 -40.93 -26.16 18.36
N SER A 67 -41.98 -25.43 18.76
CA SER A 67 -42.25 -24.03 18.48
C SER A 67 -41.03 -23.14 18.74
N HIS A 68 -40.85 -22.09 17.94
CA HIS A 68 -40.61 -20.71 18.38
C HIS A 68 -40.87 -19.74 17.21
N ASN A 69 -41.47 -18.59 17.53
CA ASN A 69 -41.72 -17.49 16.60
C ASN A 69 -40.38 -16.87 16.19
N GLU A 70 -39.87 -17.22 15.01
CA GLU A 70 -38.61 -16.65 14.50
C GLU A 70 -38.88 -15.31 13.80
N THR A 71 -38.49 -14.22 14.47
CA THR A 71 -38.11 -12.96 13.83
C THR A 71 -37.05 -13.26 12.77
N TYR A 72 -37.23 -12.74 11.54
CA TYR A 72 -36.35 -12.96 10.39
C TYR A 72 -34.87 -12.87 10.77
N GLU A 73 -34.24 -14.02 10.99
CA GLU A 73 -32.81 -14.10 11.18
C GLU A 73 -32.11 -13.72 9.88
N LYS A 74 -31.01 -13.00 10.03
CA LYS A 74 -30.03 -12.77 8.97
C LYS A 74 -29.63 -14.11 8.34
N ILE A 75 -29.76 -14.23 7.02
CA ILE A 75 -29.34 -15.44 6.30
C ILE A 75 -27.98 -15.27 5.65
N GLU A 76 -27.31 -16.39 5.36
CA GLU A 76 -26.11 -16.47 4.53
C GLU A 76 -26.50 -16.84 3.09
N ILE A 77 -26.11 -16.02 2.11
CA ILE A 77 -26.26 -16.30 0.68
C ILE A 77 -24.87 -16.51 0.09
N VAL A 78 -24.58 -17.74 -0.34
CA VAL A 78 -23.30 -18.13 -0.92
C VAL A 78 -23.48 -18.43 -2.39
N PHE A 79 -22.72 -17.75 -3.24
CA PHE A 79 -22.56 -18.09 -4.65
C PHE A 79 -21.22 -18.81 -4.82
N LYS A 80 -21.24 -20.13 -5.01
CA LYS A 80 -20.04 -20.94 -5.18
C LYS A 80 -19.85 -21.31 -6.66
N ASN A 81 -18.71 -20.97 -7.27
CA ASN A 81 -18.41 -21.29 -8.68
C ASN A 81 -19.44 -20.76 -9.68
N CYS A 82 -20.23 -19.76 -9.32
CA CYS A 82 -21.20 -19.15 -10.21
C CYS A 82 -20.51 -18.26 -11.24
N LYS A 83 -20.89 -18.36 -12.51
CA LYS A 83 -20.35 -17.50 -13.58
C LYS A 83 -21.19 -16.23 -13.64
N PHE A 84 -20.55 -15.07 -13.50
CA PHE A 84 -21.22 -13.78 -13.66
C PHE A 84 -20.49 -12.95 -14.70
N THR A 85 -21.23 -12.42 -15.69
CA THR A 85 -20.71 -11.37 -16.55
C THR A 85 -20.56 -10.10 -15.71
N ASN A 86 -21.65 -9.64 -15.10
CA ASN A 86 -21.72 -8.41 -14.33
C ASN A 86 -22.56 -8.62 -13.05
N ILE A 87 -22.09 -8.06 -11.94
CA ILE A 87 -22.84 -7.97 -10.68
C ILE A 87 -23.12 -6.49 -10.39
N THR A 88 -24.38 -6.17 -10.15
CA THR A 88 -24.82 -4.82 -9.81
C THR A 88 -25.62 -4.83 -8.52
N VAL A 89 -25.28 -3.92 -7.61
CA VAL A 89 -26.02 -3.61 -6.38
C VAL A 89 -26.22 -2.10 -6.38
N ASN A 90 -27.44 -1.63 -6.63
CA ASN A 90 -27.74 -0.20 -6.63
C ASN A 90 -28.93 0.11 -5.72
N GLU A 91 -28.78 1.10 -4.85
CA GLU A 91 -29.86 1.60 -3.98
C GLU A 91 -30.47 0.50 -3.09
N GLN A 92 -29.64 -0.41 -2.58
CA GLN A 92 -30.09 -1.54 -1.76
C GLN A 92 -29.73 -1.38 -0.28
N ILE A 93 -30.55 -2.01 0.58
CA ILE A 93 -30.26 -2.20 2.00
C ILE A 93 -30.21 -3.70 2.26
N ILE A 94 -29.00 -4.26 2.33
CA ILE A 94 -28.75 -5.69 2.44
C ILE A 94 -28.46 -6.03 3.90
N GLN A 95 -29.36 -6.80 4.51
CA GLN A 95 -29.20 -7.26 5.90
C GLN A 95 -28.39 -8.57 5.99
N ASP A 96 -28.42 -9.37 4.93
CA ASP A 96 -27.89 -10.73 4.89
C ASP A 96 -26.39 -10.76 4.61
N ASP A 97 -25.74 -11.85 5.03
CA ASP A 97 -24.34 -12.08 4.67
C ASP A 97 -24.29 -12.58 3.21
N ILE A 98 -23.48 -11.93 2.38
CA ILE A 98 -23.28 -12.29 0.97
C ILE A 98 -21.84 -12.76 0.77
N PHE A 99 -21.70 -13.94 0.19
CA PHE A 99 -20.41 -14.53 -0.14
C PHE A 99 -20.40 -14.93 -1.62
N ILE A 100 -19.39 -14.44 -2.35
CA ILE A 100 -19.12 -14.85 -3.73
C ILE A 100 -17.80 -15.61 -3.71
N GLU A 101 -17.85 -16.92 -3.95
CA GLU A 101 -16.75 -17.86 -3.72
C GLU A 101 -16.42 -18.61 -5.00
N PHE A 102 -15.13 -18.73 -5.29
CA PHE A 102 -14.62 -19.47 -6.44
C PHE A 102 -13.66 -20.55 -5.96
N ASP A 103 -14.09 -21.81 -6.07
CA ASP A 103 -13.34 -23.03 -5.86
C ASP A 103 -12.63 -23.46 -7.14
N ILE A 104 -11.37 -23.03 -7.23
CA ILE A 104 -10.53 -23.09 -8.43
C ILE A 104 -9.87 -24.47 -8.62
N ASN A 105 -10.21 -25.47 -7.79
CA ASN A 105 -9.82 -26.86 -8.08
C ASN A 105 -10.59 -27.44 -9.27
N ASP A 106 -11.67 -26.78 -9.68
CA ASP A 106 -12.42 -27.09 -10.89
C ASP A 106 -11.73 -26.46 -12.11
N GLU A 107 -11.33 -27.27 -13.09
CA GLU A 107 -10.66 -26.79 -14.32
C GLU A 107 -11.54 -25.82 -15.12
N GLU A 108 -12.87 -25.90 -14.99
CA GLU A 108 -13.79 -24.95 -15.63
C GLU A 108 -13.76 -23.56 -14.98
N VAL A 109 -13.31 -23.45 -13.72
CA VAL A 109 -13.30 -22.22 -12.92
C VAL A 109 -11.99 -21.44 -13.08
N LYS A 110 -10.89 -22.10 -13.51
CA LYS A 110 -9.56 -21.49 -13.67
C LYS A 110 -9.50 -20.29 -14.61
N ASN A 111 -10.43 -20.21 -15.56
CA ASN A 111 -10.50 -19.11 -16.53
C ASN A 111 -11.69 -18.17 -16.29
N LEU A 112 -12.35 -18.24 -15.13
CA LEU A 112 -13.46 -17.34 -14.84
C LEU A 112 -12.96 -15.92 -14.60
N GLN A 113 -13.41 -15.03 -15.46
CA GLN A 113 -13.21 -13.60 -15.38
C GLN A 113 -14.57 -12.93 -15.25
N MET A 114 -14.71 -12.02 -14.29
CA MET A 114 -15.89 -11.19 -14.15
C MET A 114 -15.63 -9.84 -14.80
N ASN A 115 -16.56 -9.37 -15.63
CA ASN A 115 -16.37 -8.11 -16.33
C ASN A 115 -16.58 -6.93 -15.39
N PHE A 116 -17.62 -6.97 -14.57
CA PHE A 116 -17.97 -5.78 -13.81
C PHE A 116 -18.62 -6.12 -12.46
N ILE A 117 -18.12 -5.49 -11.40
CA ILE A 117 -18.82 -5.41 -10.11
C ILE A 117 -19.09 -3.94 -9.83
N ARG A 118 -20.37 -3.58 -9.69
CA ARG A 118 -20.79 -2.23 -9.29
C ARG A 118 -21.64 -2.26 -8.06
N ILE A 119 -21.20 -1.53 -7.05
CA ILE A 119 -21.94 -1.26 -5.84
C ILE A 119 -22.11 0.25 -5.74
N SER A 120 -23.35 0.74 -5.77
CA SER A 120 -23.63 2.17 -5.68
C SER A 120 -24.78 2.46 -4.73
N THR A 121 -24.64 3.52 -3.94
CA THR A 121 -25.74 4.06 -3.11
C THR A 121 -26.37 3.00 -2.20
N SER A 122 -25.56 2.07 -1.66
CA SER A 122 -26.07 0.88 -0.98
C SER A 122 -25.55 0.74 0.46
N LYS A 123 -26.33 0.07 1.30
CA LYS A 123 -26.03 -0.16 2.72
C LYS A 123 -25.99 -1.65 3.03
N PHE A 124 -24.86 -2.14 3.52
CA PHE A 124 -24.66 -3.54 3.89
C PHE A 124 -24.58 -3.65 5.41
N HIS A 125 -25.61 -4.22 6.03
CA HIS A 125 -25.59 -4.62 7.44
C HIS A 125 -25.01 -6.02 7.63
N GLY A 126 -25.04 -6.84 6.58
CA GLY A 126 -24.32 -8.09 6.52
C GLY A 126 -22.90 -7.96 5.98
N LYS A 127 -22.15 -9.05 6.10
CA LYS A 127 -20.82 -9.22 5.52
C LYS A 127 -20.94 -9.27 4.00
N PHE A 128 -19.96 -8.72 3.32
CA PHE A 128 -19.87 -8.80 1.86
C PHE A 128 -18.47 -9.26 1.47
N TYR A 129 -18.34 -10.55 1.13
CA TYR A 129 -17.05 -11.17 0.84
C TYR A 129 -16.99 -11.63 -0.60
N ILE A 130 -15.91 -11.25 -1.27
CA ILE A 130 -15.52 -11.76 -2.57
C ILE A 130 -14.25 -12.58 -2.38
N ASN A 131 -14.36 -13.85 -2.75
CA ASN A 131 -13.35 -14.90 -2.68
C ASN A 131 -12.85 -15.16 -1.24
N LYS A 132 -13.22 -16.30 -0.63
CA LYS A 132 -12.80 -16.63 0.75
C LYS A 132 -11.33 -17.12 0.80
N GLN A 133 -10.63 -16.80 1.90
CA GLN A 133 -9.22 -17.13 2.12
C GLN A 133 -8.92 -18.61 2.43
N TYR A 134 -9.85 -19.32 3.09
CA TYR A 134 -9.48 -20.39 4.03
C TYR A 134 -9.40 -21.83 3.48
N ASP A 135 -9.77 -22.10 2.22
CA ASP A 135 -9.87 -23.50 1.74
C ASP A 135 -8.86 -23.89 0.64
N GLY A 136 -7.61 -23.40 0.74
CA GLY A 136 -6.54 -23.91 -0.13
C GLY A 136 -6.56 -23.41 -1.58
N TYR A 137 -7.39 -22.41 -1.91
CA TYR A 137 -7.41 -21.76 -3.22
C TYR A 137 -6.04 -21.15 -3.55
N LYS A 138 -5.37 -21.66 -4.58
CA LYS A 138 -4.02 -21.22 -4.99
C LYS A 138 -4.04 -20.12 -6.03
N GLU A 139 -5.13 -19.98 -6.78
CA GLU A 139 -5.19 -19.12 -7.96
C GLU A 139 -5.98 -17.83 -7.70
N GLU A 140 -5.74 -16.83 -8.55
CA GLU A 140 -6.26 -15.46 -8.41
C GLU A 140 -7.55 -15.30 -9.21
N PHE A 141 -8.60 -14.74 -8.61
CA PHE A 141 -9.84 -14.45 -9.32
C PHE A 141 -9.75 -13.11 -10.06
N SER A 142 -10.05 -13.09 -11.37
CA SER A 142 -9.89 -11.88 -12.18
C SER A 142 -11.19 -11.08 -12.32
N ILE A 143 -11.11 -9.78 -12.03
CA ILE A 143 -12.20 -8.80 -12.17
C ILE A 143 -11.70 -7.71 -13.12
N LEU A 144 -12.35 -7.49 -14.26
CA LEU A 144 -11.98 -6.40 -15.16
C LEU A 144 -12.19 -5.05 -14.48
N LYS A 145 -13.38 -4.77 -13.96
CA LYS A 145 -13.67 -3.49 -13.31
C LYS A 145 -14.49 -3.62 -12.02
N LEU A 146 -13.99 -3.00 -10.94
CA LEU A 146 -14.63 -2.92 -9.63
C LEU A 146 -14.94 -1.46 -9.28
N LEU A 147 -16.22 -1.15 -9.15
CA LEU A 147 -16.75 0.17 -8.81
C LEU A 147 -17.55 0.10 -7.51
N ILE A 148 -17.10 0.82 -6.47
CA ILE A 148 -17.81 0.93 -5.20
C ILE A 148 -17.96 2.42 -4.85
N GLU A 149 -19.19 2.91 -4.85
CA GLU A 149 -19.48 4.34 -4.67
C GLU A 149 -20.63 4.59 -3.69
N ASN A 150 -20.55 5.68 -2.92
CA ASN A 150 -21.66 6.18 -2.11
C ASN A 150 -22.29 5.12 -1.18
N SER A 151 -21.48 4.22 -0.62
CA SER A 151 -21.97 3.01 0.05
C SER A 151 -21.41 2.85 1.46
N ILE A 152 -22.18 2.20 2.34
CA ILE A 152 -21.81 1.98 3.74
C ILE A 152 -21.79 0.48 4.03
N PHE A 153 -20.68 -0.02 4.57
CA PHE A 153 -20.50 -1.38 5.04
C PHE A 153 -20.43 -1.38 6.57
N TYR A 154 -21.53 -1.76 7.22
CA TYR A 154 -21.62 -1.83 8.68
C TYR A 154 -20.92 -3.07 9.26
N ASP A 155 -20.85 -4.15 8.50
CA ASP A 155 -20.08 -5.35 8.85
C ASP A 155 -18.87 -5.51 7.91
N ASN A 156 -18.14 -6.62 8.05
CA ASN A 156 -16.89 -6.81 7.33
C ASN A 156 -17.07 -6.84 5.79
N PHE A 157 -16.19 -6.14 5.10
CA PHE A 157 -15.98 -6.22 3.66
C PHE A 157 -14.67 -6.96 3.36
N LYS A 158 -14.69 -7.92 2.44
CA LYS A 158 -13.49 -8.66 2.04
C LYS A 158 -13.38 -8.83 0.53
N LEU A 159 -12.19 -8.61 0.01
CA LEU A 159 -11.79 -8.86 -1.37
C LEU A 159 -10.42 -9.56 -1.36
N HIS A 160 -10.40 -10.89 -1.37
CA HIS A 160 -9.16 -11.64 -1.21
C HIS A 160 -8.68 -12.28 -2.50
N LYS A 161 -7.35 -12.29 -2.72
CA LYS A 161 -6.73 -12.96 -3.88
C LYS A 161 -7.40 -12.61 -5.21
N CYS A 162 -7.82 -11.35 -5.37
CA CYS A 162 -8.43 -10.88 -6.60
C CYS A 162 -7.41 -10.10 -7.42
N LYS A 163 -7.37 -10.34 -8.73
CA LYS A 163 -6.68 -9.50 -9.69
C LYS A 163 -7.71 -8.56 -10.31
N VAL A 164 -7.66 -7.29 -9.94
CA VAL A 164 -8.58 -6.25 -10.41
C VAL A 164 -7.87 -5.38 -11.44
N GLU A 165 -8.35 -5.36 -12.68
CA GLU A 165 -7.73 -4.57 -13.75
C GLU A 165 -7.94 -3.07 -13.54
N GLU A 166 -9.16 -2.69 -13.21
CA GLU A 166 -9.59 -1.32 -12.96
C GLU A 166 -10.40 -1.20 -11.67
N ILE A 167 -9.97 -0.34 -10.75
CA ILE A 167 -10.63 -0.13 -9.46
C ILE A 167 -10.99 1.34 -9.22
N HIS A 168 -12.21 1.57 -8.72
CA HIS A 168 -12.66 2.87 -8.24
C HIS A 168 -13.49 2.69 -6.96
N ILE A 169 -12.99 3.22 -5.84
CA ILE A 169 -13.70 3.23 -4.55
C ILE A 169 -13.79 4.67 -4.06
N LYS A 170 -15.02 5.18 -3.92
CA LYS A 170 -15.29 6.58 -3.63
C LYS A 170 -16.46 6.79 -2.68
N ASP A 171 -16.37 7.76 -1.78
CA ASP A 171 -17.49 8.18 -0.93
C ASP A 171 -18.10 7.01 -0.15
N CYS A 172 -17.27 6.19 0.51
CA CYS A 172 -17.72 4.98 1.21
C CYS A 172 -17.24 4.92 2.66
N ASP A 173 -18.09 4.34 3.51
CA ASP A 173 -17.80 4.10 4.93
C ASP A 173 -17.68 2.60 5.19
N PHE A 174 -16.59 2.20 5.85
CA PHE A 174 -16.34 0.85 6.34
C PHE A 174 -16.28 0.90 7.86
N GLU A 175 -17.38 0.51 8.51
CA GLU A 175 -17.56 0.62 9.95
C GLU A 175 -16.79 -0.45 10.72
N ARG A 176 -16.66 -1.65 10.13
CA ARG A 176 -15.82 -2.75 10.66
C ARG A 176 -14.60 -2.96 9.77
N ASN A 177 -14.29 -4.21 9.43
CA ASN A 177 -13.04 -4.52 8.76
C ASN A 177 -13.20 -4.43 7.25
N ALA A 178 -12.28 -3.75 6.59
CA ALA A 178 -12.11 -3.76 5.13
C ALA A 178 -10.80 -4.47 4.79
N ASP A 179 -10.88 -5.60 4.11
CA ASP A 179 -9.74 -6.48 3.95
C ASP A 179 -9.53 -6.89 2.49
N PHE A 180 -8.38 -6.47 1.95
CA PHE A 180 -7.98 -6.63 0.55
C PHE A 180 -6.88 -7.68 0.38
N PHE A 181 -6.69 -8.58 1.35
CA PHE A 181 -5.55 -9.49 1.44
C PHE A 181 -5.20 -10.24 0.13
N LYS A 182 -3.92 -10.23 -0.24
CA LYS A 182 -3.36 -10.89 -1.45
C LYS A 182 -3.95 -10.44 -2.78
N SER A 183 -4.70 -9.34 -2.82
CA SER A 183 -5.25 -8.81 -4.06
C SER A 183 -4.22 -8.00 -4.85
N LYS A 184 -4.43 -7.89 -6.15
CA LYS A 184 -3.60 -7.15 -7.10
C LYS A 184 -4.45 -6.09 -7.79
N PHE A 185 -4.00 -4.85 -7.77
CA PHE A 185 -4.68 -3.72 -8.40
C PHE A 185 -3.81 -3.18 -9.52
N LEU A 186 -4.27 -3.34 -10.77
CA LEU A 186 -3.48 -3.00 -11.94
C LEU A 186 -3.56 -1.51 -12.27
N SER A 187 -4.75 -0.91 -12.19
CA SER A 187 -4.96 0.51 -12.47
C SER A 187 -6.19 1.06 -11.77
N GLY A 188 -6.25 2.38 -11.59
CA GLY A 188 -7.51 3.09 -11.29
C GLY A 188 -8.02 3.81 -12.53
N GLU A 189 -9.24 4.33 -12.45
CA GLU A 189 -9.85 5.12 -13.52
C GLU A 189 -10.06 6.56 -13.08
N LYS A 190 -9.72 7.50 -13.97
CA LYS A 190 -10.22 8.88 -13.90
C LYS A 190 -10.48 9.34 -15.33
N ASP A 191 -11.70 9.80 -15.60
CA ASP A 191 -12.12 10.31 -16.91
C ASP A 191 -11.83 9.32 -18.07
N ASN A 192 -12.13 8.03 -17.88
CA ASN A 192 -11.88 6.93 -18.83
C ASN A 192 -10.41 6.76 -19.25
N ARG A 193 -9.47 7.16 -18.40
CA ARG A 193 -8.03 6.92 -18.60
C ARG A 193 -7.48 6.11 -17.43
N PRO A 194 -6.56 5.16 -17.68
CA PRO A 194 -5.87 4.48 -16.60
C PRO A 194 -4.98 5.47 -15.87
N VAL A 195 -5.24 5.68 -14.57
CA VAL A 195 -4.48 6.57 -13.69
C VAL A 195 -3.98 5.76 -12.47
N GLY A 196 -3.40 6.46 -11.50
CA GLY A 196 -3.20 5.95 -10.14
C GLY A 196 -4.46 5.31 -9.57
N ILE A 197 -4.27 4.42 -8.60
CA ILE A 197 -5.34 3.73 -7.89
C ILE A 197 -5.81 4.67 -6.78
N TYR A 198 -7.05 5.18 -6.89
CA TYR A 198 -7.60 6.13 -5.93
C TYR A 198 -8.62 5.49 -5.02
N PHE A 199 -8.36 5.61 -3.72
CA PHE A 199 -9.32 5.44 -2.66
C PHE A 199 -9.63 6.85 -2.15
N HIS A 200 -10.84 7.33 -2.45
CA HIS A 200 -11.18 8.75 -2.33
C HIS A 200 -12.38 8.97 -1.43
N ALA A 201 -12.27 9.89 -0.46
CA ALA A 201 -13.34 10.21 0.48
C ALA A 201 -13.89 8.96 1.19
N LEU A 202 -13.01 8.21 1.85
CA LEU A 202 -13.37 6.98 2.56
C LEU A 202 -13.19 7.12 4.07
N ASN A 203 -14.05 6.48 4.85
CA ASN A 203 -13.85 6.32 6.29
C ASN A 203 -13.67 4.85 6.65
N PHE A 204 -12.52 4.48 7.21
CA PHE A 204 -12.25 3.17 7.79
C PHE A 204 -12.27 3.28 9.31
N ARG A 205 -13.39 2.87 9.93
CA ARG A 205 -13.54 2.93 11.39
C ARG A 205 -12.95 1.72 12.11
N GLY A 206 -13.02 0.54 11.48
CA GLY A 206 -12.39 -0.68 11.97
C GLY A 206 -10.99 -0.91 11.38
N LEU A 207 -10.61 -2.19 11.23
CA LEU A 207 -9.31 -2.57 10.65
C LEU A 207 -9.33 -2.46 9.13
N VAL A 208 -8.35 -1.80 8.53
CA VAL A 208 -8.08 -1.86 7.08
C VAL A 208 -6.82 -2.68 6.78
N LEU A 209 -6.98 -3.77 6.03
CA LEU A 209 -5.91 -4.72 5.73
C LEU A 209 -5.56 -4.73 4.24
N PHE A 210 -4.34 -4.30 3.93
CA PHE A 210 -3.67 -4.39 2.63
C PHE A 210 -2.48 -5.37 2.71
N GLY A 211 -2.67 -6.51 3.39
CA GLY A 211 -1.63 -7.52 3.55
C GLY A 211 -1.33 -8.26 2.24
N ASP A 212 -0.06 -8.39 1.86
CA ASP A 212 0.40 -9.04 0.63
C ASP A 212 -0.27 -8.47 -0.66
N VAL A 213 -0.71 -7.20 -0.64
CA VAL A 213 -1.35 -6.55 -1.78
C VAL A 213 -0.31 -6.00 -2.78
N HIS A 214 -0.59 -6.10 -4.08
CA HIS A 214 0.27 -5.54 -5.13
C HIS A 214 -0.44 -4.38 -5.85
N PHE A 215 0.11 -3.18 -5.74
CA PHE A 215 -0.31 -2.00 -6.48
C PHE A 215 0.66 -1.73 -7.65
N TYR A 216 0.16 -1.91 -8.89
CA TYR A 216 0.96 -1.69 -10.11
C TYR A 216 1.05 -0.21 -10.51
N LYS A 217 0.05 0.59 -10.11
CA LYS A 217 0.04 2.05 -10.26
C LYS A 217 0.18 2.73 -8.91
N LYS A 218 0.45 4.04 -8.93
CA LYS A 218 0.57 4.84 -7.71
C LYS A 218 -0.71 4.70 -6.89
N PHE A 219 -0.60 4.32 -5.62
CA PHE A 219 -1.74 4.18 -4.72
C PHE A 219 -1.98 5.49 -3.97
N HIS A 220 -3.22 6.01 -4.02
CA HIS A 220 -3.62 7.27 -3.41
C HIS A 220 -4.72 7.04 -2.38
N LEU A 221 -4.46 7.50 -1.15
CA LEU A 221 -5.45 7.63 -0.09
C LEU A 221 -5.79 9.11 0.07
N GLN A 222 -6.79 9.59 -0.69
CA GLN A 222 -7.14 11.01 -0.75
C GLN A 222 -8.42 11.29 0.03
N TYR A 223 -8.35 12.18 1.02
CA TYR A 223 -9.47 12.47 1.94
C TYR A 223 -9.97 11.20 2.63
N VAL A 224 -9.04 10.30 2.96
CA VAL A 224 -9.36 9.05 3.64
C VAL A 224 -9.11 9.22 5.13
N THR A 225 -10.10 8.91 5.95
CA THR A 225 -9.93 8.82 7.41
C THR A 225 -9.76 7.36 7.81
N ILE A 226 -8.66 7.05 8.48
CA ILE A 226 -8.40 5.74 9.08
C ILE A 226 -8.43 5.94 10.59
N GLU A 227 -9.55 5.60 11.22
CA GLU A 227 -9.72 5.68 12.68
C GLU A 227 -9.16 4.44 13.36
N GLY A 228 -9.36 3.25 12.79
CA GLY A 228 -8.82 2.00 13.33
C GLY A 228 -7.38 1.69 12.90
N TYR A 229 -6.95 0.45 13.09
CA TYR A 229 -5.61 0.00 12.67
C TYR A 229 -5.52 -0.18 11.15
N SER A 230 -4.34 0.07 10.58
CA SER A 230 -4.08 -0.21 9.16
C SER A 230 -2.82 -1.05 8.95
N HIS A 231 -2.90 -1.99 8.03
CA HIS A 231 -1.84 -2.97 7.81
C HIS A 231 -1.48 -3.07 6.33
N PHE A 232 -0.26 -2.69 5.98
CA PHE A 232 0.35 -2.78 4.65
C PHE A 232 1.42 -3.87 4.59
N ARG A 233 1.39 -4.82 5.51
CA ARG A 233 2.43 -5.85 5.64
C ARG A 233 2.66 -6.56 4.31
N ASN A 234 3.92 -6.64 3.87
CA ASN A 234 4.33 -7.22 2.59
C ASN A 234 3.72 -6.60 1.32
N ALA A 235 3.05 -5.44 1.42
CA ALA A 235 2.50 -4.78 0.24
C ALA A 235 3.61 -4.35 -0.73
N ILE A 236 3.32 -4.38 -2.04
CA ILE A 236 4.24 -4.02 -3.12
C ILE A 236 3.70 -2.79 -3.84
N PHE A 237 4.51 -1.74 -3.91
CA PHE A 237 4.18 -0.48 -4.60
C PHE A 237 5.10 -0.25 -5.80
N GLU A 238 4.62 -0.42 -7.04
CA GLU A 238 5.44 -0.27 -8.25
C GLU A 238 5.70 1.19 -8.65
N GLU A 239 4.68 2.05 -8.47
CA GLU A 239 4.70 3.45 -8.92
C GLU A 239 4.49 4.45 -7.78
N GLY A 240 4.48 4.01 -6.52
CA GLY A 240 4.48 4.87 -5.33
C GLY A 240 3.21 4.80 -4.47
N LEU A 241 3.24 5.55 -3.38
CA LEU A 241 2.17 5.68 -2.38
C LEU A 241 1.94 7.17 -2.07
N ASP A 242 0.70 7.54 -1.76
CA ASP A 242 0.30 8.88 -1.37
C ASP A 242 -0.62 8.84 -0.15
N LEU A 243 -0.13 9.41 0.95
CA LEU A 243 -0.82 9.52 2.24
C LEU A 243 -1.07 10.99 2.64
N ASP A 244 -0.78 11.96 1.76
CA ASP A 244 -0.68 13.37 2.15
C ASP A 244 -2.01 13.96 2.64
N TYR A 245 -3.13 13.42 2.13
CA TYR A 245 -4.49 13.81 2.51
C TYR A 245 -5.21 12.72 3.33
N ALA A 246 -4.47 11.74 3.85
CA ALA A 246 -5.03 10.73 4.73
C ALA A 246 -4.99 11.24 6.19
N ASN A 247 -6.12 11.15 6.87
CA ASN A 247 -6.20 11.38 8.31
C ASN A 247 -6.03 10.04 9.03
N ILE A 248 -4.89 9.83 9.67
CA ILE A 248 -4.50 8.55 10.27
C ILE A 248 -4.45 8.72 11.80
N GLN A 249 -5.33 8.03 12.54
CA GLN A 249 -5.41 8.15 14.00
C GLN A 249 -4.46 7.19 14.74
N HIS A 250 -4.25 5.99 14.19
CA HIS A 250 -3.38 4.95 14.77
C HIS A 250 -2.20 4.61 13.85
N GLU A 251 -1.15 3.99 14.40
CA GLU A 251 0.01 3.58 13.63
C GLU A 251 -0.34 2.60 12.51
N MET A 252 0.33 2.75 11.38
CA MET A 252 0.21 1.88 10.22
C MET A 252 1.35 0.87 10.21
N ASN A 253 1.06 -0.39 9.91
CA ASN A 253 2.07 -1.44 9.83
C ASN A 253 2.62 -1.58 8.39
N PHE A 254 3.86 -1.13 8.16
CA PHE A 254 4.56 -1.23 6.87
C PHE A 254 5.62 -2.36 6.81
N PHE A 255 5.59 -3.31 7.74
CA PHE A 255 6.61 -4.36 7.80
C PHE A 255 6.66 -5.18 6.50
N GLY A 256 7.84 -5.30 5.90
CA GLY A 256 8.04 -6.07 4.68
C GLY A 256 7.53 -5.41 3.40
N CYS A 257 7.07 -4.14 3.43
CA CYS A 257 6.71 -3.42 2.21
C CYS A 257 7.88 -3.32 1.22
N LYS A 258 7.58 -3.41 -0.07
CA LYS A 258 8.58 -3.37 -1.16
C LYS A 258 8.18 -2.37 -2.25
N GLY A 259 9.16 -1.95 -3.05
CA GLY A 259 8.92 -1.20 -4.28
C GLY A 259 8.91 0.32 -4.12
N LEU A 260 8.77 0.85 -2.90
CA LEU A 260 8.84 2.30 -2.66
C LEU A 260 10.23 2.88 -2.94
N GLU A 261 11.27 2.05 -2.85
CA GLU A 261 12.64 2.37 -3.21
C GLU A 261 12.93 2.35 -4.72
N LYS A 262 12.00 1.89 -5.57
CA LYS A 262 12.17 1.86 -7.04
C LYS A 262 12.16 3.28 -7.62
N LEU A 263 12.77 3.45 -8.80
CA LEU A 263 12.91 4.75 -9.46
C LEU A 263 11.56 5.45 -9.67
N ASN A 264 10.55 4.73 -10.16
CA ASN A 264 9.22 5.26 -10.43
C ASN A 264 8.53 5.68 -9.13
N SER A 265 8.49 4.80 -8.12
CA SER A 265 7.98 5.12 -6.79
C SER A 265 8.66 6.34 -6.15
N ARG A 266 9.99 6.48 -6.27
CA ARG A 266 10.73 7.66 -5.77
C ARG A 266 10.40 8.97 -6.47
N LYS A 267 9.90 8.94 -7.70
CA LYS A 267 9.45 10.16 -8.42
C LYS A 267 8.05 10.57 -7.99
N ASN A 268 7.25 9.59 -7.57
CA ASN A 268 5.82 9.72 -7.43
C ASN A 268 5.34 9.76 -5.97
N THR A 269 6.18 9.34 -5.02
CA THR A 269 5.90 9.35 -3.57
C THR A 269 6.38 10.67 -2.97
N SER A 270 5.51 11.33 -2.21
CA SER A 270 5.79 12.63 -1.61
C SER A 270 6.80 12.53 -0.46
N GLN A 271 7.33 13.69 -0.04
CA GLN A 271 8.16 13.76 1.16
C GLN A 271 7.37 13.40 2.42
N GLU A 272 6.12 13.85 2.52
CA GLU A 272 5.28 13.63 3.70
C GLU A 272 4.91 12.16 3.87
N THR A 273 4.58 11.48 2.78
CA THR A 273 4.35 10.03 2.80
C THR A 273 5.57 9.27 3.35
N TYR A 274 6.79 9.61 2.92
CA TYR A 274 8.00 9.01 3.51
C TYR A 274 8.21 9.36 4.98
N ARG A 275 7.82 10.57 5.40
CA ARG A 275 7.88 11.01 6.80
C ARG A 275 6.92 10.22 7.68
N ILE A 276 5.70 9.98 7.21
CA ILE A 276 4.69 9.15 7.88
C ILE A 276 5.24 7.72 8.04
N ILE A 277 5.74 7.09 6.98
CA ILE A 277 6.30 5.73 7.05
C ILE A 277 7.49 5.66 8.03
N LYS A 278 8.43 6.62 7.93
CA LYS A 278 9.56 6.75 8.86
C LYS A 278 9.09 6.85 10.31
N HIS A 279 8.07 7.67 10.59
CA HIS A 279 7.53 7.85 11.93
C HIS A 279 6.96 6.56 12.50
N ASN A 280 6.21 5.79 11.69
CA ASN A 280 5.68 4.49 12.08
C ASN A 280 6.78 3.50 12.47
N PHE A 281 7.86 3.37 11.67
CA PHE A 281 8.98 2.49 12.03
C PHE A 281 9.72 2.95 13.30
N LYS A 282 9.89 4.26 13.50
CA LYS A 282 10.51 4.79 14.73
C LYS A 282 9.70 4.46 15.98
N LYS A 283 8.37 4.55 15.91
CA LYS A 283 7.49 4.17 17.03
C LYS A 283 7.62 2.69 17.40
N LEU A 284 7.87 1.83 16.41
CA LEU A 284 8.12 0.40 16.60
C LEU A 284 9.58 0.06 16.97
N ASN A 285 10.42 1.05 17.25
CA ASN A 285 11.87 0.89 17.47
C ASN A 285 12.61 0.18 16.33
N ASN A 286 12.06 0.19 15.11
CA ASN A 286 12.72 -0.37 13.94
C ASN A 286 13.61 0.70 13.27
N THR A 287 14.85 0.78 13.74
CA THR A 287 15.82 1.82 13.36
C THR A 287 16.29 1.70 11.92
N ILE A 288 16.47 0.48 11.41
CA ILE A 288 17.02 0.19 10.09
C ILE A 288 16.05 0.70 9.00
N GLU A 289 14.80 0.26 9.05
CA GLU A 289 13.76 0.68 8.11
C GLU A 289 13.47 2.17 8.25
N ALA A 290 13.42 2.71 9.47
CA ALA A 290 13.27 4.15 9.68
C ALA A 290 14.37 4.96 8.98
N ASN A 291 15.63 4.51 9.05
CA ASN A 291 16.76 5.17 8.37
C ASN A 291 16.68 5.06 6.84
N GLN A 292 16.17 3.93 6.32
CA GLN A 292 15.91 3.76 4.89
C GLN A 292 14.92 4.81 4.39
N TYR A 293 13.77 4.95 5.04
CA TYR A 293 12.73 5.90 4.64
C TYR A 293 13.11 7.36 4.90
N HIS A 294 13.90 7.64 5.94
CA HIS A 294 14.47 8.97 6.14
C HIS A 294 15.37 9.42 4.96
N SER A 295 16.12 8.49 4.38
CA SER A 295 16.96 8.82 3.22
C SER A 295 16.13 9.05 1.97
N LEU A 296 15.00 8.35 1.82
CA LEU A 296 14.04 8.59 0.73
C LEU A 296 13.36 9.97 0.90
N GLU A 297 12.92 10.31 2.11
CA GLU A 297 12.39 11.64 2.47
C GLU A 297 13.36 12.76 2.06
N LEU A 298 14.64 12.65 2.44
CA LEU A 298 15.66 13.66 2.09
C LEU A 298 15.92 13.73 0.59
N SER A 299 15.90 12.59 -0.10
CA SER A 299 16.07 12.55 -1.56
C SER A 299 14.94 13.27 -2.29
N THR A 300 13.70 13.14 -1.80
CA THR A 300 12.53 13.83 -2.37
C THR A 300 12.56 15.32 -2.04
N HIS A 301 12.92 15.69 -0.80
CA HIS A 301 13.11 17.09 -0.41
C HIS A 301 14.03 17.84 -1.38
N ARG A 302 15.19 17.24 -1.72
CA ARG A 302 16.14 17.84 -2.68
C ARG A 302 15.57 18.06 -4.07
N LYS A 303 14.78 17.12 -4.59
CA LYS A 303 14.14 17.29 -5.90
C LYS A 303 13.15 18.45 -5.89
N ASN A 304 12.43 18.62 -4.79
CA ASN A 304 11.46 19.69 -4.62
C ASN A 304 12.13 21.07 -4.47
N ILE A 305 13.36 21.11 -3.95
CA ILE A 305 14.19 22.30 -4.01
C ILE A 305 14.56 22.53 -5.50
N LYS A 306 13.82 23.43 -6.16
CA LYS A 306 13.96 23.85 -7.57
C LYS A 306 15.28 24.58 -7.84
N ILE A 307 16.43 24.01 -7.48
CA ILE A 307 17.71 24.69 -7.66
C ILE A 307 18.10 24.80 -9.11
N LEU A 308 17.80 23.83 -9.96
CA LEU A 308 18.18 23.92 -11.37
C LEU A 308 17.45 25.09 -12.09
N ASN A 309 16.19 25.32 -11.77
CA ASN A 309 15.41 26.42 -12.35
C ASN A 309 15.67 27.76 -11.65
N ALA A 310 15.88 27.76 -10.33
CA ALA A 310 16.16 28.97 -9.57
C ALA A 310 17.60 29.49 -9.74
N PHE A 311 18.55 28.62 -10.13
CA PHE A 311 19.92 29.01 -10.49
C PHE A 311 19.96 29.79 -11.81
N LEU A 312 19.04 29.51 -12.73
CA LEU A 312 18.84 30.30 -13.96
C LEU A 312 18.12 31.64 -13.68
N ASP A 313 17.25 31.70 -12.67
CA ASP A 313 16.44 32.89 -12.35
C ASP A 313 17.10 33.87 -11.35
N CYS A 314 18.33 33.63 -10.87
CA CYS A 314 19.08 34.53 -9.96
C CYS A 314 18.27 35.08 -8.76
N ARG A 315 17.29 34.33 -8.25
CA ARG A 315 16.46 34.69 -7.08
C ARG A 315 16.39 33.54 -6.08
N ILE A 316 17.53 33.10 -5.58
CA ILE A 316 17.58 32.05 -4.55
C ILE A 316 17.68 32.70 -3.16
N PRO A 317 16.78 32.38 -2.21
CA PRO A 317 16.99 32.69 -0.80
C PRO A 317 18.24 31.96 -0.31
N LEU A 318 19.18 32.66 0.33
CA LEU A 318 20.46 32.10 0.82
C LEU A 318 20.28 30.79 1.60
N GLN A 319 19.22 30.68 2.37
CA GLN A 319 18.89 29.50 3.17
C GLN A 319 18.66 28.24 2.33
N ASN A 320 17.98 28.35 1.19
CA ASN A 320 17.74 27.22 0.29
C ASN A 320 19.05 26.72 -0.38
N MET A 321 20.02 27.61 -0.61
CA MET A 321 21.33 27.23 -1.11
C MET A 321 22.15 26.49 -0.06
N LEU A 322 22.14 26.97 1.19
CA LEU A 322 22.84 26.33 2.30
C LEU A 322 22.29 24.94 2.58
N ASP A 323 20.96 24.80 2.63
CA ASP A 323 20.31 23.49 2.85
C ASP A 323 20.63 22.50 1.73
N TRP A 324 20.71 22.96 0.48
CA TRP A 324 21.14 22.14 -0.63
C TRP A 324 22.61 21.75 -0.56
N LEU A 325 23.51 22.68 -0.21
CA LEU A 325 24.93 22.40 -0.04
C LEU A 325 25.14 21.35 1.05
N VAL A 326 24.53 21.54 2.23
CA VAL A 326 24.56 20.58 3.34
C VAL A 326 24.08 19.22 2.87
N SER A 327 22.97 19.19 2.13
CA SER A 327 22.50 17.98 1.48
C SER A 327 23.55 17.40 0.54
N PHE A 328 24.03 18.15 -0.44
CA PHE A 328 24.96 17.69 -1.47
C PHE A 328 26.16 16.98 -0.85
N PHE A 329 26.79 17.61 0.15
CA PHE A 329 27.87 17.00 0.92
C PHE A 329 27.41 15.71 1.62
N HIS A 330 26.30 15.72 2.37
CA HIS A 330 25.77 14.51 3.02
C HIS A 330 25.54 13.32 2.08
N LEU A 331 25.18 13.55 0.81
CA LEU A 331 25.02 12.48 -0.18
C LEU A 331 26.37 11.97 -0.66
N ILE A 332 27.26 12.87 -1.08
CA ILE A 332 28.55 12.51 -1.65
C ILE A 332 29.43 11.80 -0.64
N THR A 333 29.44 12.28 0.60
CA THR A 333 30.41 11.82 1.60
C THR A 333 29.98 10.56 2.34
N SER A 334 28.68 10.27 2.41
CA SER A 334 28.18 9.16 3.24
C SER A 334 26.90 8.49 2.72
N ASN A 335 26.38 8.92 1.57
CA ASN A 335 25.07 8.52 1.06
C ASN A 335 23.98 8.62 2.14
N TYR A 336 23.85 9.79 2.76
CA TYR A 336 22.94 10.06 3.89
C TYR A 336 23.25 9.22 5.15
N SER A 337 24.53 9.07 5.45
CA SER A 337 25.03 8.28 6.58
C SER A 337 24.60 6.81 6.53
N LYS A 338 24.44 6.24 5.32
CA LYS A 338 24.27 4.79 5.12
C LYS A 338 25.60 4.07 4.92
N ASN A 339 26.54 4.72 4.25
CA ASN A 339 27.79 4.10 3.83
C ASN A 339 28.97 4.70 4.62
N TRP A 340 29.36 4.02 5.70
CA TRP A 340 30.51 4.41 6.53
C TRP A 340 31.83 4.29 5.76
N PHE A 341 31.94 3.30 4.86
CA PHE A 341 33.15 3.07 4.06
C PHE A 341 33.39 4.22 3.07
N LEU A 342 32.34 4.74 2.44
CA LEU A 342 32.43 5.91 1.58
C LEU A 342 32.97 7.13 2.35
N THR A 343 32.57 7.30 3.61
CA THR A 343 33.08 8.38 4.47
C THR A 343 34.57 8.21 4.78
N LEU A 344 35.04 6.98 5.00
CA LEU A 344 36.48 6.71 5.15
C LEU A 344 37.29 7.08 3.90
N ILE A 345 36.76 6.79 2.71
CA ILE A 345 37.42 7.18 1.45
C ILE A 345 37.58 8.70 1.40
N TRP A 346 36.54 9.46 1.74
CA TRP A 346 36.61 10.93 1.74
C TRP A 346 37.60 11.49 2.77
N ILE A 347 37.72 10.84 3.93
CA ILE A 347 38.71 11.20 4.94
C ILE A 347 40.13 11.11 4.35
N VAL A 348 40.44 10.02 3.62
CA VAL A 348 41.72 9.86 2.91
C VAL A 348 41.90 10.90 1.80
N ILE A 349 40.85 11.17 1.01
CA ILE A 349 40.89 12.16 -0.08
C ILE A 349 41.20 13.57 0.45
N VAL A 350 40.57 14.00 1.55
CA VAL A 350 40.82 15.32 2.16
C VAL A 350 42.28 15.44 2.59
N SER A 351 42.86 14.37 3.16
CA SER A 351 44.26 14.37 3.53
C SER A 351 45.20 14.49 2.32
N ILE A 352 44.94 13.73 1.26
CA ILE A 352 45.71 13.80 0.01
C ILE A 352 45.59 15.20 -0.63
N GLY A 353 44.37 15.76 -0.67
CA GLY A 353 44.14 17.11 -1.21
C GLY A 353 44.86 18.20 -0.41
N THR A 354 44.91 18.06 0.92
CA THR A 354 45.62 19.01 1.79
C THR A 354 47.12 18.99 1.53
N ASN A 355 47.72 17.80 1.39
CA ASN A 355 49.13 17.66 0.99
C ASN A 355 49.43 18.35 -0.34
N LEU A 356 48.59 18.14 -1.36
CA LEU A 356 48.74 18.77 -2.67
C LEU A 356 48.65 20.30 -2.61
N CYS A 357 47.73 20.83 -1.82
CA CYS A 357 47.57 22.29 -1.67
C CYS A 357 48.76 22.96 -0.96
N LEU A 358 49.49 22.23 -0.13
CA LEU A 358 50.69 22.71 0.56
C LEU A 358 51.99 22.38 -0.21
N GLU A 359 51.87 21.89 -1.45
CA GLU A 359 53.00 21.50 -2.29
C GLU A 359 53.95 20.47 -1.64
N HIS A 360 53.45 19.68 -0.68
CA HIS A 360 54.22 18.60 -0.09
C HIS A 360 54.29 17.41 -1.06
N ASP A 361 55.50 16.89 -1.26
CA ASP A 361 55.73 15.74 -2.12
C ASP A 361 55.00 14.49 -1.57
N LEU A 362 53.90 14.12 -2.23
CA LEU A 362 53.19 12.88 -1.98
C LEU A 362 54.01 11.63 -2.35
N TYR A 363 55.06 11.82 -3.16
CA TYR A 363 55.93 10.76 -3.64
C TYR A 363 57.36 11.01 -3.17
N LEU A 364 57.88 10.10 -2.34
CA LEU A 364 59.30 10.01 -2.03
C LEU A 364 59.86 8.81 -2.78
N ASN A 365 60.90 9.01 -3.60
CA ASN A 365 61.56 7.93 -4.35
C ASN A 365 60.60 7.02 -5.16
N LYS A 366 59.62 7.60 -5.86
CA LYS A 366 58.58 6.90 -6.63
C LYS A 366 57.64 5.99 -5.79
N GLN A 367 57.68 6.08 -4.47
CA GLN A 367 56.75 5.40 -3.56
C GLN A 367 55.80 6.42 -2.91
N ILE A 368 54.58 5.97 -2.59
CA ILE A 368 53.60 6.78 -1.87
C ILE A 368 54.13 7.04 -0.46
N ASN A 369 54.25 8.31 -0.08
CA ASN A 369 54.62 8.69 1.28
C ASN A 369 53.38 8.59 2.20
N TRP A 370 53.23 7.44 2.86
CA TRP A 370 52.13 7.20 3.80
C TRP A 370 52.17 8.15 5.00
N GLU A 371 53.34 8.59 5.44
CA GLU A 371 53.45 9.53 6.57
C GLU A 371 52.79 10.87 6.23
N CYS A 372 52.99 11.38 5.00
CA CYS A 372 52.31 12.58 4.51
C CYS A 372 50.78 12.40 4.48
N ILE A 373 50.29 11.22 4.06
CA ILE A 373 48.85 10.92 4.03
C ILE A 373 48.29 10.80 5.46
N PHE A 374 49.00 10.18 6.39
CA PHE A 374 48.52 10.06 7.78
C PHE A 374 48.64 11.36 8.58
N LYS A 375 49.58 12.23 8.23
CA LYS A 375 49.79 13.53 8.86
C LYS A 375 48.50 14.33 8.89
N TYR A 376 47.92 14.63 7.73
CA TYR A 376 46.69 15.43 7.63
C TYR A 376 45.40 14.64 7.79
N LEU A 377 45.47 13.36 8.17
CA LEU A 377 44.34 12.61 8.74
C LEU A 377 44.19 12.90 10.24
N ASN A 378 45.30 13.23 10.91
CA ASN A 378 45.33 13.44 12.34
C ASN A 378 44.83 14.84 12.71
N ILE A 379 43.82 14.88 13.59
CA ILE A 379 43.25 16.13 14.13
C ILE A 379 44.27 16.92 14.96
N LEU A 380 45.28 16.23 15.51
CA LEU A 380 46.31 16.80 16.40
C LEU A 380 47.46 17.49 15.66
N THR A 381 47.40 17.62 14.34
CA THR A 381 48.39 18.38 13.57
C THR A 381 48.46 19.84 14.02
N SER A 382 49.69 20.34 14.09
CA SER A 382 50.01 21.69 14.57
C SER A 382 49.96 22.69 13.43
N LYS A 383 50.01 23.99 13.74
CA LYS A 383 50.04 25.04 12.72
C LYS A 383 51.28 24.97 11.83
N ASP A 384 52.42 24.55 12.40
CA ASP A 384 53.70 24.45 11.71
C ASP A 384 53.62 23.43 10.56
N ASP A 385 52.73 22.44 10.69
CA ASP A 385 52.47 21.44 9.66
C ASP A 385 51.71 21.97 8.44
N PHE A 386 51.17 23.20 8.48
CA PHE A 386 50.40 23.83 7.41
C PHE A 386 51.11 25.06 6.83
N ASP A 387 52.45 25.09 6.86
CA ASP A 387 53.27 26.22 6.40
C ASP A 387 52.83 27.57 7.01
N ASN A 388 52.43 27.52 8.29
CA ASN A 388 51.87 28.66 9.02
C ASN A 388 50.55 29.24 8.46
N SER A 389 49.91 28.58 7.50
CA SER A 389 48.61 28.97 6.94
C SER A 389 47.45 28.61 7.88
N TYR A 390 46.91 29.61 8.57
CA TYR A 390 45.70 29.46 9.38
C TYR A 390 44.49 29.00 8.55
N ILE A 391 44.42 29.43 7.29
CA ILE A 391 43.28 29.12 6.40
C ILE A 391 43.29 27.64 6.04
N ALA A 392 44.45 27.11 5.62
CA ALA A 392 44.59 25.69 5.27
C ALA A 392 44.30 24.77 6.46
N MET A 393 44.87 25.10 7.63
CA MET A 393 44.63 24.36 8.87
C MET A 393 43.14 24.35 9.25
N THR A 394 42.48 25.52 9.21
CA THR A 394 41.07 25.63 9.59
C THR A 394 40.18 24.84 8.64
N PHE A 395 40.41 24.95 7.33
CA PHE A 395 39.61 24.26 6.33
C PHE A 395 39.75 22.74 6.43
N ASN A 396 40.99 22.23 6.55
CA ASN A 396 41.25 20.80 6.75
C ASN A 396 40.55 20.28 8.02
N LYS A 397 40.71 20.97 9.16
CA LYS A 397 40.12 20.54 10.43
C LYS A 397 38.59 20.56 10.43
N VAL A 398 37.98 21.58 9.82
CA VAL A 398 36.51 21.65 9.69
C VAL A 398 35.99 20.51 8.82
N LEU A 399 36.63 20.23 7.69
CA LEU A 399 36.25 19.11 6.81
C LEU A 399 36.41 17.76 7.50
N LEU A 400 37.55 17.52 8.16
CA LEU A 400 37.77 16.28 8.91
C LEU A 400 36.77 16.14 10.05
N GLY A 401 36.51 17.19 10.82
CA GLY A 401 35.52 17.18 11.89
C GLY A 401 34.13 16.78 11.38
N TYR A 402 33.72 17.33 10.24
CA TYR A 402 32.47 16.94 9.58
C TYR A 402 32.46 15.47 9.12
N LEU A 403 33.53 15.01 8.47
CA LEU A 403 33.63 13.62 7.99
C LEU A 403 33.69 12.61 9.14
N TYR A 404 34.41 12.91 10.23
CA TYR A 404 34.42 12.08 11.44
C TYR A 404 33.03 12.02 12.08
N TYR A 405 32.34 13.15 12.18
CA TYR A 405 30.95 13.18 12.65
C TYR A 405 30.04 12.30 11.79
N GLN A 406 30.15 12.39 10.47
CA GLN A 406 29.36 11.55 9.57
C GLN A 406 29.72 10.07 9.66
N PHE A 407 31.00 9.74 9.81
CA PHE A 407 31.47 8.38 9.96
C PHE A 407 30.88 7.74 11.22
N LEU A 408 30.98 8.43 12.36
CA LEU A 408 30.36 8.00 13.61
C LEU A 408 28.85 7.88 13.49
N THR A 409 28.20 8.82 12.79
CA THR A 409 26.76 8.78 12.55
C THR A 409 26.37 7.59 11.67
N ALA A 410 27.14 7.28 10.63
CA ALA A 410 26.90 6.16 9.73
C ALA A 410 27.11 4.81 10.43
N ILE A 411 28.17 4.68 11.24
CA ILE A 411 28.38 3.51 12.08
C ILE A 411 27.22 3.34 13.05
N ARG A 412 26.90 4.38 13.84
CA ARG A 412 25.78 4.31 14.81
C ARG A 412 24.45 3.95 14.15
N ARG A 413 24.20 4.38 12.92
CA ARG A 413 22.98 4.03 12.18
C ARG A 413 22.98 2.58 11.70
N ASN A 414 24.14 2.01 11.40
CA ASN A 414 24.28 0.63 10.95
C ASN A 414 24.45 -0.37 12.10
N THR A 415 24.85 0.06 13.29
CA THR A 415 25.12 -0.81 14.46
C THR A 415 24.12 -0.66 15.60
N LYS A 416 23.17 0.30 15.53
CA LYS A 416 22.07 0.38 16.51
C LYS A 416 21.01 -0.64 16.16
N GLU A 417 21.15 -1.83 16.74
CA GLU A 417 20.02 -2.71 17.08
C GLU A 417 19.07 -2.01 18.06
#